data_AF-A0A939KP70-F1
#
_entry.id   AF-A0A939KP70-F1
#
_cell.length_a   1.000
_cell.length_b   1.000
_cell.length_c   1.000
_cell.angle_alpha   90.00
_cell.angle_beta   90.00
_cell.angle_gamma   90.00
#
_symmetry.space_group_name_H-M   'P 1'
#
loop_
_entity.id
_entity.type
_entity.pdbx_description
1 polymer ?
#
loop_
_entity_poly.entity_id
_entity_poly.type
_entity_poly.pdbx_seq_one_letter_code
_entity_poly.pdbx_strand_id
1 'polypeptide(L)'
;MTKANAAEIHVKEYLGTPTDLNADKVKAVATGLTQVLADVFALYIKTKNFHWHMSGRHFRDYHLLLDEQSQQIFAMTDPMAERARKIGGTTLHSVGEISRMTKILDNDALYVTPEDMLAELRDDNQTLVQRLRAVHALCEDANDVATASLIEVWIDEGERRTWFLFESTRPVFGRND
;
A
#
# COMPACT_ATOMS: atom_id res chain seq x y z
N MET A 1 27.50 -27.22 -1.57
CA MET A 1 26.32 -26.36 -1.80
C MET A 1 26.16 -25.44 -0.61
N THR A 2 26.07 -24.13 -0.81
CA THR A 2 25.86 -23.16 0.28
C THR A 2 24.43 -23.27 0.81
N LYS A 3 24.22 -22.98 2.11
CA LYS A 3 22.88 -23.00 2.74
C LYS A 3 21.84 -22.15 2.00
N ALA A 4 22.27 -21.06 1.34
CA ALA A 4 21.42 -20.20 0.53
C ALA A 4 20.77 -20.96 -0.65
N ASN A 5 21.51 -21.83 -1.33
CA ASN A 5 21.00 -22.60 -2.47
C ASN A 5 19.99 -23.69 -2.03
N ALA A 6 20.19 -24.29 -0.86
CA ALA A 6 19.25 -25.28 -0.33
C ALA A 6 17.89 -24.67 0.04
N ALA A 7 17.89 -23.44 0.61
CA ALA A 7 16.66 -22.74 0.95
C ALA A 7 15.87 -22.33 -0.32
N GLU A 8 16.55 -21.85 -1.36
CA GLU A 8 15.93 -21.49 -2.63
C GLU A 8 15.32 -22.72 -3.34
N ILE A 9 16.02 -23.85 -3.33
CA ILE A 9 15.50 -25.12 -3.87
C ILE A 9 14.25 -25.56 -3.08
N HIS A 10 14.30 -25.50 -1.75
CA HIS A 10 13.16 -25.86 -0.89
C HIS A 10 11.95 -24.96 -1.16
N VAL A 11 12.15 -23.64 -1.27
CA VAL A 11 11.07 -22.70 -1.62
C VAL A 11 10.49 -23.04 -2.99
N LYS A 12 11.33 -23.29 -3.99
CA LYS A 12 10.85 -23.65 -5.34
C LYS A 12 10.09 -24.98 -5.36
N GLU A 13 10.53 -25.96 -4.59
CA GLU A 13 9.92 -27.30 -4.49
C GLU A 13 8.54 -27.26 -3.83
N TYR A 14 8.40 -26.53 -2.71
CA TYR A 14 7.18 -26.57 -1.90
C TYR A 14 6.24 -25.38 -2.10
N LEU A 15 6.75 -24.24 -2.59
CA LEU A 15 5.99 -23.00 -2.73
C LEU A 15 5.87 -22.50 -4.18
N GLY A 16 6.35 -23.28 -5.15
CA GLY A 16 6.31 -22.96 -6.57
C GLY A 16 4.91 -23.09 -7.18
N THR A 17 4.18 -21.98 -7.23
CA THR A 17 2.90 -21.93 -7.98
C THR A 17 3.18 -22.01 -9.48
N PRO A 18 2.54 -22.92 -10.22
CA PRO A 18 2.67 -22.98 -11.67
C PRO A 18 2.17 -21.69 -12.34
N THR A 19 2.98 -21.12 -13.23
CA THR A 19 2.61 -19.99 -14.09
C THR A 19 3.39 -20.09 -15.40
N ASP A 20 2.80 -19.53 -16.47
CA ASP A 20 3.43 -19.34 -17.77
C ASP A 20 4.16 -18.00 -17.91
N LEU A 21 4.11 -17.15 -16.87
CA LEU A 21 4.85 -15.89 -16.81
C LEU A 21 6.35 -16.13 -16.65
N ASN A 22 7.16 -15.19 -17.16
CA ASN A 22 8.61 -15.24 -17.03
C ASN A 22 9.04 -15.14 -15.55
N ALA A 23 9.89 -16.06 -15.09
CA ALA A 23 10.28 -16.18 -13.69
C ALA A 23 10.98 -14.93 -13.12
N ASP A 24 11.85 -14.27 -13.88
CA ASP A 24 12.55 -13.06 -13.43
C ASP A 24 11.57 -11.88 -13.31
N LYS A 25 10.62 -11.80 -14.25
CA LYS A 25 9.56 -10.78 -14.23
C LYS A 25 8.57 -11.02 -13.09
N VAL A 26 8.19 -12.27 -12.83
CA VAL A 26 7.41 -12.68 -11.65
C VAL A 26 8.10 -12.22 -10.37
N LYS A 27 9.42 -12.45 -10.24
CA LYS A 27 10.19 -12.02 -9.08
C LYS A 27 10.13 -10.49 -8.90
N ALA A 28 10.25 -9.73 -9.99
CA ALA A 28 10.15 -8.28 -9.96
C ALA A 28 8.76 -7.80 -9.52
N VAL A 29 7.69 -8.32 -10.14
CA VAL A 29 6.29 -7.98 -9.79
C VAL A 29 5.98 -8.36 -8.35
N ALA A 30 6.29 -9.58 -7.92
CA ALA A 30 6.04 -10.05 -6.55
C ALA A 30 6.81 -9.22 -5.51
N THR A 31 8.06 -8.83 -5.80
CA THR A 31 8.82 -7.94 -4.93
C THR A 31 8.16 -6.57 -4.84
N GLY A 32 7.70 -6.02 -5.97
CA GLY A 32 6.95 -4.76 -6.02
C GLY A 32 5.67 -4.82 -5.18
N LEU A 33 4.85 -5.85 -5.38
CA LEU A 33 3.64 -6.09 -4.58
C LEU A 33 3.94 -6.22 -3.09
N THR A 34 5.01 -6.94 -2.73
CA THR A 34 5.42 -7.11 -1.32
C THR A 34 5.79 -5.77 -0.67
N GLN A 35 6.48 -4.89 -1.41
CA GLN A 35 6.82 -3.56 -0.93
C GLN A 35 5.57 -2.68 -0.76
N VAL A 36 4.67 -2.68 -1.75
CA VAL A 36 3.40 -1.95 -1.66
C VAL A 36 2.55 -2.47 -0.50
N LEU A 37 2.54 -3.79 -0.27
CA LEU A 37 1.81 -4.38 0.86
C LEU A 37 2.35 -3.88 2.21
N ALA A 38 3.66 -3.65 2.32
CA ALA A 38 4.25 -3.04 3.51
C ALA A 38 3.75 -1.60 3.70
N ASP A 39 3.70 -0.82 2.61
CA ASP A 39 3.14 0.53 2.63
C ASP A 39 1.65 0.52 3.02
N VAL A 40 0.87 -0.44 2.54
CA VAL A 40 -0.55 -0.61 2.88
C VAL A 40 -0.74 -0.86 4.38
N PHE A 41 0.03 -1.77 4.99
CA PHE A 41 -0.06 -2.01 6.43
C PHE A 41 0.34 -0.79 7.27
N ALA A 42 1.41 -0.10 6.88
CA ALA A 42 1.87 1.11 7.56
C ALA A 42 0.84 2.25 7.43
N LEU A 43 0.30 2.47 6.23
CA LEU A 43 -0.73 3.47 6.00
C LEU A 43 -2.03 3.14 6.74
N TYR A 44 -2.43 1.87 6.77
CA TYR A 44 -3.59 1.41 7.54
C TYR A 44 -3.45 1.78 9.02
N ILE A 45 -2.33 1.39 9.65
CA ILE A 45 -2.16 1.62 11.07
C ILE A 45 -2.04 3.12 11.39
N LYS A 46 -1.39 3.90 10.52
CA LYS A 46 -1.29 5.35 10.65
C LYS A 46 -2.66 6.05 10.50
N THR A 47 -3.48 5.59 9.56
CA THR A 47 -4.85 6.09 9.40
C THR A 47 -5.69 5.78 10.64
N LYS A 48 -5.57 4.58 11.22
CA LYS A 48 -6.23 4.23 12.48
C LYS A 48 -5.69 5.03 13.67
N ASN A 49 -4.39 5.27 13.73
CA ASN A 49 -3.76 6.16 14.73
C ASN A 49 -4.43 7.53 14.71
N PHE A 50 -4.49 8.18 13.55
CA PHE A 50 -5.11 9.50 13.43
C PHE A 50 -6.63 9.47 13.67
N HIS A 51 -7.31 8.40 13.26
CA HIS A 51 -8.73 8.20 13.60
C HIS A 51 -8.98 8.14 15.12
N TRP A 52 -8.14 7.44 15.89
CA TRP A 52 -8.28 7.34 17.34
C TRP A 52 -7.98 8.65 18.06
N HIS A 53 -6.98 9.40 17.57
CA HIS A 53 -6.51 10.63 18.19
C HIS A 53 -7.11 11.91 17.59
N MET A 54 -8.07 11.77 16.66
CA MET A 54 -8.77 12.89 16.05
C MET A 54 -9.47 13.74 17.12
N SER A 55 -9.49 15.06 16.93
CA SER A 55 -10.11 16.01 17.87
C SER A 55 -10.66 17.25 17.16
N GLY A 56 -11.34 18.12 17.90
CA GLY A 56 -11.85 19.40 17.39
C GLY A 56 -13.29 19.38 16.87
N ARG A 57 -13.73 20.52 16.33
CA ARG A 57 -15.15 20.78 15.97
C ARG A 57 -15.71 19.88 14.86
N HIS A 58 -14.82 19.30 14.04
CA HIS A 58 -15.16 18.39 12.93
C HIS A 58 -14.88 16.93 13.29
N PHE A 59 -14.67 16.62 14.58
CA PHE A 59 -14.26 15.30 15.07
C PHE A 59 -15.03 14.16 14.41
N ARG A 60 -16.37 14.19 14.45
CA ARG A 60 -17.20 13.09 13.96
C ARG A 60 -16.97 12.83 12.48
N ASP A 61 -16.91 13.87 11.66
CA ASP A 61 -16.82 13.72 10.21
C ASP A 61 -15.44 13.20 9.80
N TYR A 62 -14.37 13.74 10.39
CA TYR A 62 -13.02 13.24 10.14
C TYR A 62 -12.81 11.84 10.71
N HIS A 63 -13.31 11.57 11.91
CA HIS A 63 -13.22 10.24 12.53
C HIS A 63 -13.87 9.17 11.64
N LEU A 64 -15.06 9.43 11.09
CA LEU A 64 -15.73 8.50 10.18
C LEU A 64 -15.05 8.40 8.82
N LEU A 65 -14.58 9.52 8.27
CA LEU A 65 -13.80 9.53 7.02
C LEU A 65 -12.55 8.65 7.12
N LEU A 66 -11.78 8.82 8.20
CA LEU A 66 -10.55 8.04 8.40
C LEU A 66 -10.85 6.55 8.64
N ASP A 67 -11.99 6.22 9.26
CA ASP A 67 -12.40 4.82 9.40
C ASP A 67 -12.74 4.19 8.05
N GLU A 68 -13.53 4.88 7.21
CA GLU A 68 -13.86 4.46 5.85
C GLU A 68 -12.59 4.23 5.01
N GLN A 69 -11.66 5.20 5.02
CA GLN A 69 -10.40 5.07 4.29
C GLN A 69 -9.55 3.93 4.81
N SER A 70 -9.48 3.73 6.14
CA SER A 70 -8.73 2.61 6.72
C SER A 70 -9.28 1.25 6.29
N GLN A 71 -10.61 1.11 6.16
CA GLN A 71 -11.24 -0.11 5.69
C GLN A 71 -10.88 -0.40 4.22
N GLN A 72 -10.89 0.64 3.37
CA GLN A 72 -10.48 0.52 1.97
C GLN A 72 -9.01 0.10 1.85
N ILE A 73 -8.11 0.74 2.61
CA ILE A 73 -6.69 0.40 2.62
C ILE A 73 -6.49 -1.04 3.11
N PHE A 74 -7.14 -1.43 4.21
CA PHE A 74 -7.01 -2.78 4.75
C PHE A 74 -7.52 -3.86 3.77
N ALA A 75 -8.57 -3.57 3.01
CA ALA A 75 -9.11 -4.48 2.00
C ALA A 75 -8.13 -4.79 0.86
N MET A 76 -7.09 -3.98 0.66
CA MET A 76 -6.02 -4.24 -0.33
C MET A 76 -5.08 -5.38 0.11
N THR A 77 -4.99 -5.67 1.41
CA THR A 77 -3.92 -6.52 1.98
C THR A 77 -3.93 -7.94 1.42
N ASP A 78 -5.04 -8.65 1.60
CA ASP A 78 -5.17 -10.06 1.22
C ASP A 78 -5.08 -10.26 -0.31
N PRO A 79 -5.83 -9.53 -1.15
CA PRO A 79 -5.72 -9.69 -2.60
C PRO A 79 -4.30 -9.44 -3.13
N MET A 80 -3.56 -8.50 -2.55
CA MET A 80 -2.18 -8.19 -2.95
C MET A 80 -1.20 -9.30 -2.53
N ALA A 81 -1.31 -9.78 -1.29
CA ALA A 81 -0.52 -10.89 -0.78
C ALA A 81 -0.77 -12.17 -1.59
N GLU A 82 -2.04 -12.52 -1.80
CA GLU A 82 -2.42 -13.67 -2.59
C GLU A 82 -2.01 -13.53 -4.06
N ARG A 83 -2.06 -12.31 -4.63
CA ARG A 83 -1.65 -12.13 -6.03
C ARG A 83 -0.18 -12.45 -6.23
N ALA A 84 0.70 -12.01 -5.32
CA ALA A 84 2.11 -12.38 -5.35
C ALA A 84 2.31 -13.91 -5.30
N ARG A 85 1.51 -14.62 -4.49
CA ARG A 85 1.54 -16.09 -4.41
C ARG A 85 0.98 -16.76 -5.68
N LYS A 86 -0.10 -16.22 -6.28
CA LYS A 86 -0.75 -16.75 -7.50
C LYS A 86 0.18 -16.75 -8.71
N ILE A 87 1.11 -15.79 -8.80
CA ILE A 87 2.12 -15.73 -9.87
C ILE A 87 3.41 -16.49 -9.54
N GLY A 88 3.50 -17.16 -8.39
CA GLY A 88 4.66 -17.95 -8.00
C GLY A 88 5.74 -17.20 -7.20
N GLY A 89 5.49 -15.95 -6.83
CA GLY A 89 6.33 -15.19 -5.91
C GLY A 89 6.00 -15.47 -4.44
N THR A 90 6.80 -14.92 -3.52
CA THR A 90 6.49 -14.87 -2.07
C THR A 90 5.98 -13.49 -1.67
N THR A 91 5.59 -13.32 -0.41
CA THR A 91 5.13 -12.04 0.15
C THR A 91 5.67 -11.85 1.57
N LEU A 92 5.21 -10.82 2.27
CA LEU A 92 5.63 -10.46 3.62
C LEU A 92 5.45 -11.59 4.64
N HIS A 93 6.34 -11.62 5.64
CA HIS A 93 6.35 -12.62 6.70
C HIS A 93 6.11 -12.02 8.09
N SER A 94 6.43 -10.75 8.32
CA SER A 94 6.41 -10.16 9.68
C SER A 94 6.31 -8.64 9.71
N VAL A 95 5.92 -8.11 10.87
CA VAL A 95 5.90 -6.67 11.14
C VAL A 95 7.29 -6.04 11.01
N GLY A 96 8.34 -6.74 11.44
CA GLY A 96 9.72 -6.24 11.27
C GLY A 96 10.12 -6.13 9.79
N GLU A 97 9.59 -7.00 8.92
CA GLU A 97 9.80 -6.89 7.48
C GLU A 97 9.02 -5.71 6.89
N ILE A 98 7.78 -5.49 7.32
CA ILE A 98 6.99 -4.31 6.95
C ILE A 98 7.78 -3.03 7.22
N SER A 99 8.29 -2.88 8.45
CA SER A 99 9.05 -1.70 8.88
C SER A 99 10.31 -1.45 8.03
N ARG A 100 10.96 -2.50 7.51
CA ARG A 100 12.15 -2.36 6.65
C ARG A 100 11.83 -2.01 5.19
N MET A 101 10.60 -2.24 4.74
CA MET A 101 10.22 -2.14 3.31
C MET A 101 9.30 -0.96 3.00
N THR A 102 8.53 -0.50 3.99
CA THR A 102 7.61 0.64 3.86
C THR A 102 8.37 1.94 3.58
N LYS A 103 7.74 2.82 2.80
CA LYS A 103 8.08 4.23 2.61
C LYS A 103 7.15 5.16 3.38
N ILE A 104 6.08 4.63 3.96
CA ILE A 104 5.20 5.37 4.86
C ILE A 104 5.89 5.47 6.21
N LEU A 105 6.13 6.69 6.67
CA LEU A 105 6.76 6.97 7.96
C LEU A 105 5.74 6.89 9.08
N ASP A 106 6.16 6.32 10.21
CA ASP A 106 5.39 6.34 11.45
C ASP A 106 5.25 7.78 11.97
N ASN A 107 4.18 8.02 12.73
CA ASN A 107 3.99 9.25 13.47
C ASN A 107 3.65 8.95 14.93
N ASP A 108 4.68 9.06 15.78
CA ASP A 108 4.62 8.81 17.23
C ASP A 108 4.49 10.11 18.04
N ALA A 109 4.16 11.23 17.39
CA ALA A 109 4.04 12.52 18.07
C ALA A 109 2.92 12.46 19.12
N LEU A 110 3.16 13.07 20.29
CA LEU A 110 2.16 13.13 21.37
C LEU A 110 0.89 13.88 20.95
N TYR A 111 1.00 14.79 19.98
CA TYR A 111 -0.11 15.54 19.43
C TYR A 111 0.18 15.94 17.99
N VAL A 112 -0.84 15.83 17.14
CA VAL A 112 -0.84 16.29 15.75
C VAL A 112 -2.16 17.05 15.55
N THR A 113 -2.13 18.17 14.85
CA THR A 113 -3.39 18.91 14.58
C THR A 113 -4.26 18.12 13.59
N PRO A 114 -5.60 18.24 13.64
CA PRO A 114 -6.47 17.61 12.64
C PRO A 114 -6.08 17.95 11.20
N GLU A 115 -5.71 19.20 10.95
CA GLU A 115 -5.27 19.67 9.64
C GLU A 115 -3.98 18.98 9.19
N ASP A 116 -2.99 18.85 10.07
CA ASP A 116 -1.73 18.15 9.77
C ASP A 116 -1.95 16.65 9.56
N MET A 117 -2.82 16.01 10.36
CA MET A 117 -3.17 14.59 10.20
C MET A 117 -3.72 14.30 8.79
N LEU A 118 -4.64 15.16 8.32
CA LEU A 118 -5.26 15.01 7.00
C LEU A 118 -4.26 15.31 5.87
N ALA A 119 -3.40 16.32 6.03
CA ALA A 119 -2.37 16.65 5.05
C ALA A 119 -1.32 15.53 4.93
N GLU A 120 -0.90 14.96 6.05
CA GLU A 120 0.07 13.86 6.08
C GLU A 120 -0.50 12.60 5.42
N LEU A 121 -1.74 12.22 5.74
CA LEU A 121 -2.39 11.08 5.07
C LEU A 121 -2.62 11.31 3.57
N ARG A 122 -2.83 12.57 3.14
CA ARG A 122 -2.93 12.91 1.71
C ARG A 122 -1.61 12.59 1.01
N ASP A 123 -0.50 13.06 1.56
CA ASP A 123 0.83 12.88 0.98
C ASP A 123 1.28 11.41 1.02
N ASP A 124 0.90 10.67 2.07
CA ASP A 124 1.12 9.23 2.16
C ASP A 124 0.30 8.45 1.11
N ASN A 125 -0.95 8.84 0.84
CA ASN A 125 -1.75 8.25 -0.23
C ASN A 125 -1.13 8.53 -1.61
N GLN A 126 -0.59 9.73 -1.84
CA GLN A 126 0.14 10.04 -3.07
C GLN A 126 1.39 9.15 -3.22
N THR A 127 2.13 8.93 -2.13
CA THR A 127 3.27 8.01 -2.10
C THR A 127 2.84 6.60 -2.47
N LEU A 128 1.76 6.08 -1.88
CA LEU A 128 1.19 4.77 -2.22
C LEU A 128 0.82 4.68 -3.71
N VAL A 129 0.14 5.69 -4.26
CA VAL A 129 -0.25 5.75 -5.68
C VAL A 129 0.98 5.74 -6.60
N GLN A 130 2.03 6.50 -6.28
CA GLN A 130 3.28 6.48 -7.06
C GLN A 130 3.91 5.09 -7.09
N ARG A 131 3.87 4.37 -5.97
CA ARG A 131 4.41 3.00 -5.89
C ARG A 131 3.54 2.00 -6.64
N LEU A 132 2.22 2.11 -6.56
CA LEU A 132 1.29 1.32 -7.34
C LEU A 132 1.56 1.48 -8.84
N ARG A 133 1.74 2.71 -9.34
CA ARG A 133 2.11 2.98 -10.74
C ARG A 133 3.46 2.36 -11.13
N ALA A 134 4.45 2.37 -10.22
CA ALA A 134 5.73 1.71 -10.48
C ALA A 134 5.57 0.18 -10.63
N VAL A 135 4.72 -0.46 -9.83
CA VAL A 135 4.43 -1.90 -9.97
C VAL A 135 3.58 -2.18 -11.20
N HIS A 136 2.64 -1.30 -11.56
CA HIS A 136 1.85 -1.40 -12.79
C HIS A 136 2.76 -1.49 -14.03
N ALA A 137 3.78 -0.63 -14.14
CA ALA A 137 4.77 -0.71 -15.22
C ALA A 137 5.54 -2.05 -15.26
N LEU A 138 5.81 -2.67 -14.10
CA LEU A 138 6.40 -4.02 -14.05
C LEU A 138 5.43 -5.09 -14.57
N CYS A 139 4.13 -4.92 -14.32
CA CYS A 139 3.10 -5.83 -14.79
C CYS A 139 2.98 -5.78 -16.32
N GLU A 140 3.07 -4.58 -16.92
CA GLU A 140 3.09 -4.41 -18.37
C GLU A 140 4.27 -5.18 -19.01
N ASP A 141 5.49 -5.01 -18.49
CA ASP A 141 6.65 -5.76 -19.00
C ASP A 141 6.48 -7.28 -18.80
N ALA A 142 5.85 -7.69 -17.69
CA ALA A 142 5.58 -9.10 -17.39
C ALA A 142 4.47 -9.74 -18.23
N ASN A 143 3.68 -8.96 -19.00
CA ASN A 143 2.38 -9.37 -19.54
C ASN A 143 1.40 -9.86 -18.45
N ASP A 144 1.54 -9.36 -17.23
CA ASP A 144 0.69 -9.70 -16.09
C ASP A 144 -0.54 -8.78 -16.01
N VAL A 145 -1.49 -9.03 -16.92
CA VAL A 145 -2.72 -8.22 -17.06
C VAL A 145 -3.57 -8.25 -15.79
N ALA A 146 -3.62 -9.39 -15.09
CA ALA A 146 -4.47 -9.54 -13.91
C ALA A 146 -3.92 -8.75 -12.69
N THR A 147 -2.60 -8.68 -12.51
CA THR A 147 -2.03 -7.81 -11.47
C THR A 147 -2.21 -6.34 -11.83
N ALA A 148 -2.00 -5.96 -13.10
CA ALA A 148 -2.21 -4.59 -13.56
C ALA A 148 -3.66 -4.11 -13.28
N SER A 149 -4.65 -4.94 -13.61
CA SER A 149 -6.06 -4.61 -13.39
C SER A 149 -6.43 -4.42 -11.92
N LEU A 150 -5.89 -5.21 -10.99
CA LEU A 150 -6.08 -4.98 -9.55
C LEU A 150 -5.47 -3.64 -9.10
N ILE A 151 -4.27 -3.35 -9.58
CA ILE A 151 -3.53 -2.13 -9.23
C ILE A 151 -4.26 -0.88 -9.75
N GLU A 152 -4.85 -0.91 -10.94
CA GLU A 152 -5.59 0.21 -11.52
C GLU A 152 -6.75 0.66 -10.63
N VAL A 153 -7.50 -0.29 -10.06
CA VAL A 153 -8.56 0.02 -9.08
C VAL A 153 -8.00 0.73 -7.85
N TRP A 154 -6.89 0.24 -7.30
CA TRP A 154 -6.29 0.83 -6.11
C TRP A 154 -5.61 2.18 -6.36
N ILE A 155 -5.15 2.43 -7.59
CA ILE A 155 -4.67 3.76 -8.01
C ILE A 155 -5.83 4.75 -7.94
N ASP A 156 -6.96 4.47 -8.58
CA ASP A 156 -8.14 5.34 -8.56
C ASP A 156 -8.66 5.57 -7.13
N GLU A 157 -8.76 4.50 -6.33
CA GLU A 157 -9.17 4.61 -4.93
C GLU A 157 -8.19 5.48 -4.11
N GLY A 158 -6.88 5.37 -4.34
CA GLY A 158 -5.86 6.19 -3.69
C GLY A 158 -5.92 7.66 -4.11
N GLU A 159 -6.19 7.93 -5.39
CA GLU A 159 -6.42 9.27 -5.91
C GLU A 159 -7.70 9.89 -5.31
N ARG A 160 -8.77 9.10 -5.17
CA ARG A 160 -9.98 9.54 -4.49
C ARG A 160 -9.73 9.90 -3.02
N ARG A 161 -8.98 9.07 -2.28
CA ARG A 161 -8.60 9.39 -0.89
C ARG A 161 -7.80 10.69 -0.81
N THR A 162 -6.84 10.86 -1.72
CA THR A 162 -6.05 12.10 -1.86
C THR A 162 -6.95 13.31 -2.08
N TRP A 163 -7.89 13.23 -3.01
CA TRP A 163 -8.85 14.30 -3.30
C TRP A 163 -9.70 14.68 -2.08
N PHE A 164 -10.29 13.69 -1.40
CA PHE A 164 -11.13 13.93 -0.22
C PHE A 164 -10.35 14.62 0.90
N LEU A 165 -9.12 14.17 1.17
CA LEU A 165 -8.26 14.76 2.20
C LEU A 165 -7.81 16.18 1.84
N PHE A 166 -7.51 16.42 0.56
CA PHE A 166 -7.18 17.74 0.05
C PHE A 166 -8.34 18.74 0.19
N GLU A 167 -9.55 18.39 -0.27
CA GLU A 167 -10.71 19.29 -0.14
C GLU A 167 -11.10 19.52 1.32
N SER A 168 -10.89 18.53 2.20
CA SER A 168 -11.14 18.66 3.63
C SER A 168 -10.19 19.64 4.35
N THR A 169 -9.02 19.92 3.77
CA THR A 169 -7.97 20.79 4.33
C THR A 169 -7.77 22.08 3.56
N ARG A 170 -8.59 22.33 2.54
CA ARG A 170 -8.42 23.45 1.61
C ARG A 170 -8.55 24.80 2.34
N PRO A 171 -7.50 25.65 2.35
CA PRO A 171 -7.51 26.89 3.12
C PRO A 171 -8.33 28.01 2.45
N VAL A 172 -8.55 27.95 1.12
CA VAL A 172 -9.28 28.97 0.34
C VAL A 172 -10.00 28.33 -0.86
N PHE A 173 -11.22 28.75 -1.16
CA PHE A 173 -11.92 28.37 -2.39
C PHE A 173 -11.12 28.85 -3.62
N GLY A 174 -10.59 27.92 -4.40
CA GLY A 174 -10.01 28.18 -5.72
C GLY A 174 -8.60 28.80 -5.72
N ARG A 175 -7.61 27.96 -6.03
CA ARG A 175 -6.62 28.12 -7.11
C ARG A 175 -5.99 26.75 -7.35
N ASN A 176 -5.91 26.37 -8.62
CA ASN A 176 -5.10 25.28 -9.11
C ASN A 176 -3.93 25.96 -9.81
N ASP A 177 -2.88 26.27 -9.05
CA ASP A 177 -1.57 26.62 -9.58
C ASP A 177 -0.59 25.47 -9.30
#